data_AF-A0A924HBH2-F1
#
_entry.id   AF-A0A924HBH2-F1
#
_cell.length_a   1.000
_cell.length_b   1.000
_cell.length_c   1.000
_cell.angle_alpha   90.00
_cell.angle_beta   90.00
_cell.angle_gamma   90.00
#
_symmetry.space_group_name_H-M   'P 1'
#
loop_
_entity.id
_entity.type
_entity.pdbx_description
1 polymer ?
#
loop_
_entity_poly.entity_id
_entity_poly.type
_entity_poly.pdbx_seq_one_letter_code
_entity_poly.pdbx_strand_id
1 'polypeptide(L)'
;TNFSIGGANLISLATQAASGGALPSTGGNFGIATKQGNGVYVLGFLARFLESSGEGNVLSTPNLLTLDNEEARIVVGRNVPFVTGQYTSNNSSTGSVNPFQTIERKDVGLTLRVKPQISEDGSVKLQVFQEVSSVDPATINSPNGPTTNKRSIESNVVVEDGAIVVLGGLLTDEYSGGQEKVPGLGDVPFFGNLFKGEARTRKKSNLMVFLRPVVVRDATATDNLSMDRYEFMRGAQKEGQPVPSVMVPINGAAVLPPRPPYAPGAAPAILPALPSSTPAPAK
;
A
#
# COMPACT_ATOMS: atom_id res chain seq x y z
N THR A 1 -0.23 38.35 -8.25
CA THR A 1 -1.55 37.83 -8.68
C THR A 1 -2.13 36.95 -7.59
N ASN A 2 -3.43 36.66 -7.61
CA ASN A 2 -4.10 35.80 -6.61
C ASN A 2 -4.17 34.32 -7.04
N PHE A 3 -3.33 33.89 -8.00
CA PHE A 3 -3.38 32.54 -8.54
C PHE A 3 -3.10 31.49 -7.47
N SER A 4 -4.04 30.57 -7.24
CA SER A 4 -3.93 29.50 -6.24
C SER A 4 -3.54 28.16 -6.86
N ILE A 5 -3.44 28.11 -8.19
CA ILE A 5 -3.06 26.88 -8.89
C ILE A 5 -1.60 26.49 -8.57
N GLY A 6 -1.38 25.24 -8.14
CA GLY A 6 -0.03 24.74 -7.80
C GLY A 6 0.57 25.24 -6.47
N GLY A 7 -0.24 25.78 -5.54
CA GLY A 7 0.17 26.04 -4.15
C GLY A 7 -0.31 27.38 -3.59
N ALA A 8 0.35 27.88 -2.54
CA ALA A 8 -0.04 29.12 -1.87
C ALA A 8 0.18 30.33 -2.79
N ASN A 9 -0.81 31.22 -2.89
CA ASN A 9 -0.76 32.40 -3.74
C ASN A 9 0.02 33.56 -3.09
N LEU A 10 0.41 34.57 -3.88
CA LEU A 10 1.22 35.71 -3.41
C LEU A 10 0.60 36.44 -2.21
N ILE A 11 -0.73 36.58 -2.18
CA ILE A 11 -1.48 37.25 -1.11
C ILE A 11 -1.39 36.45 0.18
N SER A 12 -1.61 35.13 0.11
CA SER A 12 -1.53 34.20 1.24
C SER A 12 -0.12 34.07 1.81
N LEU A 13 0.92 34.25 0.98
CA LEU A 13 2.30 34.20 1.42
C LEU A 13 2.71 35.53 2.09
N ALA A 14 2.24 36.67 1.58
CA ALA A 14 2.47 37.99 2.19
C ALA A 14 1.78 38.11 3.57
N THR A 15 0.57 37.57 3.72
CA THR A 15 -0.13 37.55 5.01
C THR A 15 0.53 36.60 6.02
N GLN A 16 0.96 35.41 5.59
CA GLN A 16 1.69 34.46 6.45
C GLN A 16 3.10 34.92 6.82
N ALA A 17 3.74 35.72 5.96
CA ALA A 17 5.04 36.33 6.25
C ALA A 17 4.91 37.39 7.35
N ALA A 18 3.82 38.15 7.35
CA ALA A 18 3.51 39.13 8.39
C ALA A 18 3.27 38.47 9.77
N SER A 19 2.82 37.21 9.80
CA SER A 19 2.61 36.43 11.03
C SER A 19 3.78 35.49 11.39
N GLY A 20 4.93 35.60 10.73
CA GLY A 20 6.16 34.86 11.09
C GLY A 20 6.23 33.39 10.63
N GLY A 21 5.38 32.95 9.71
CA GLY A 21 5.25 31.53 9.32
C GLY A 21 5.32 31.23 7.81
N ALA A 22 5.82 32.15 6.99
CA ALA A 22 5.82 31.96 5.53
C ALA A 22 6.85 30.93 5.06
N LEU A 23 6.39 29.70 4.84
CA LEU A 23 7.09 28.72 4.01
C LEU A 23 6.48 28.76 2.61
N PRO A 24 7.25 29.06 1.55
CA PRO A 24 6.76 28.91 0.19
C PRO A 24 6.44 27.42 -0.08
N SER A 25 5.49 27.16 -0.98
CA SER A 25 5.17 25.79 -1.39
C SER A 25 6.41 25.08 -1.98
N THR A 26 6.44 23.75 -1.90
CA THR A 26 7.51 22.91 -2.42
C THR A 26 7.84 23.24 -3.88
N GLY A 27 9.13 23.30 -4.21
CA GLY A 27 9.65 23.65 -5.54
C GLY A 27 10.64 24.83 -5.52
N GLY A 28 11.07 25.24 -6.70
CA GLY A 28 11.88 26.44 -6.90
C GLY A 28 10.99 27.69 -6.80
N ASN A 29 11.30 28.59 -5.86
CA ASN A 29 10.55 29.82 -5.63
C ASN A 29 11.47 31.02 -5.79
N PHE A 30 11.16 31.90 -6.74
CA PHE A 30 11.87 33.16 -6.96
C PHE A 30 10.91 34.31 -6.70
N GLY A 31 11.24 35.21 -5.78
CA GLY A 31 10.37 36.35 -5.50
C GLY A 31 11.13 37.57 -5.03
N ILE A 32 10.51 38.73 -5.24
CA ILE A 32 11.02 40.01 -4.75
C ILE A 32 10.07 40.48 -3.65
N ALA A 33 10.61 40.72 -2.47
CA ALA A 33 9.90 41.36 -1.36
C ALA A 33 10.40 42.79 -1.20
N THR A 34 9.47 43.74 -1.09
CA THR A 34 9.74 45.14 -0.79
C THR A 34 9.25 45.46 0.60
N LYS A 35 10.09 46.12 1.40
CA LYS A 35 9.71 46.58 2.74
C LYS A 35 8.93 47.90 2.62
N GLN A 36 7.67 47.90 3.04
CA GLN A 36 6.88 49.12 3.12
C GLN A 36 7.19 49.87 4.43
N GLY A 37 6.95 51.20 4.45
CA GLY A 37 7.37 52.11 5.54
C GLY A 37 6.92 51.72 6.96
N ASN A 38 5.91 50.85 7.10
CA ASN A 38 5.41 50.33 8.38
C ASN A 38 6.12 49.04 8.86
N GLY A 39 7.22 48.62 8.22
CA GLY A 39 7.96 47.41 8.59
C GLY A 39 7.38 46.11 8.05
N VAL A 40 6.29 46.18 7.28
CA VAL A 40 5.66 45.03 6.62
C VAL A 40 6.39 44.71 5.31
N TYR A 41 6.74 43.44 5.10
CA TYR A 41 7.27 42.96 3.82
C TYR A 41 6.13 42.62 2.87
N VAL A 42 6.10 43.27 1.71
CA VAL A 42 5.13 43.00 0.64
C VAL A 42 5.85 42.29 -0.50
N LEU A 43 5.34 41.12 -0.90
CA LEU A 43 5.87 40.40 -2.07
C LEU A 43 5.35 41.06 -3.35
N GLY A 44 6.24 41.60 -4.18
CA GLY A 44 5.89 42.25 -5.45
C GLY A 44 5.83 41.27 -6.62
N PHE A 45 6.69 40.25 -6.61
CA PHE A 45 6.75 39.22 -7.65
C PHE A 45 7.05 37.85 -7.01
N LEU A 46 6.44 36.80 -7.56
CA LEU A 46 6.72 35.40 -7.21
C LEU A 46 6.56 34.53 -8.45
N ALA A 47 7.64 33.88 -8.87
CA ALA A 47 7.64 32.79 -9.83
C ALA A 47 7.91 31.48 -9.08
N ARG A 48 7.11 30.46 -9.40
CA ARG A 48 7.25 29.13 -8.85
C ARG A 48 7.36 28.12 -9.98
N PHE A 49 8.29 27.18 -9.83
CA PHE A 49 8.45 26.04 -10.72
C PHE A 49 8.64 24.79 -9.88
N LEU A 50 7.80 23.79 -10.13
CA LEU A 50 7.92 22.47 -9.52
C LEU A 50 7.62 21.44 -10.60
N GLU A 51 8.56 20.52 -10.79
CA GLU A 51 8.33 19.26 -11.48
C GLU A 51 8.50 18.16 -10.44
N SER A 52 7.50 17.30 -10.30
CA SER A 52 7.51 16.18 -9.37
C SER A 52 7.27 14.90 -10.15
N SER A 53 8.25 13.99 -10.10
CA SER A 53 8.16 12.66 -10.66
C SER A 53 8.20 11.63 -9.53
N GLY A 54 7.24 10.72 -9.52
CA GLY A 54 7.20 9.61 -8.57
C GLY A 54 7.00 8.29 -9.31
N GLU A 55 7.85 7.32 -9.00
CA GLU A 55 7.74 5.96 -9.52
C GLU A 55 7.50 5.00 -8.34
N GLY A 56 6.63 4.03 -8.55
CA GLY A 56 6.33 3.00 -7.56
C GLY A 56 6.08 1.68 -8.26
N ASN A 57 6.70 0.61 -7.75
CA ASN A 57 6.47 -0.75 -8.21
C ASN A 57 6.04 -1.60 -7.01
N VAL A 58 4.94 -2.33 -7.16
CA VAL A 58 4.42 -3.25 -6.14
C VAL A 58 4.27 -4.62 -6.77
N LEU A 59 5.07 -5.57 -6.31
CA LEU A 59 4.97 -6.97 -6.68
C LEU A 59 4.48 -7.78 -5.48
N SER A 60 3.42 -8.57 -5.66
CA SER A 60 2.87 -9.44 -4.61
C SER A 60 2.60 -10.81 -5.20
N THR A 61 3.24 -11.84 -4.66
CA THR A 61 3.15 -13.24 -5.12
C THR A 61 2.58 -14.13 -4.02
N PRO A 62 1.25 -14.10 -3.76
CA PRO A 62 0.64 -15.01 -2.80
C PRO A 62 0.69 -16.44 -3.35
N ASN A 63 1.11 -17.39 -2.51
CA ASN A 63 1.09 -18.82 -2.82
C ASN A 63 0.13 -19.52 -1.87
N LEU A 64 -0.65 -20.46 -2.40
CA LEU A 64 -1.64 -21.19 -1.62
C LEU A 64 -1.70 -22.64 -2.14
N LEU A 65 -1.74 -23.61 -1.22
CA LEU A 65 -1.90 -25.03 -1.51
C LEU A 65 -3.27 -25.50 -0.99
N THR A 66 -4.01 -26.25 -1.80
CA THR A 66 -5.33 -26.79 -1.45
C THR A 66 -5.49 -28.21 -1.95
N LEU A 67 -6.53 -28.88 -1.46
CA LEU A 67 -7.06 -30.08 -2.09
C LEU A 67 -7.86 -29.71 -3.34
N ASP A 68 -8.04 -30.69 -4.21
CA ASP A 68 -8.95 -30.58 -5.34
C ASP A 68 -10.40 -30.41 -4.86
N ASN A 69 -11.17 -29.57 -5.54
CA ASN A 69 -12.55 -29.18 -5.22
C ASN A 69 -12.76 -28.50 -3.85
N GLU A 70 -11.71 -28.18 -3.11
CA GLU A 70 -11.79 -27.49 -1.81
C GLU A 70 -11.44 -26.00 -1.96
N GLU A 71 -12.29 -25.13 -1.43
CA GLU A 71 -11.98 -23.70 -1.41
C GLU A 71 -10.93 -23.41 -0.33
N ALA A 72 -9.94 -22.60 -0.67
CA ALA A 72 -9.06 -22.03 0.34
C ALA A 72 -8.87 -20.54 0.19
N ARG A 73 -8.48 -19.94 1.31
CA ARG A 73 -8.43 -18.50 1.50
C ARG A 73 -7.16 -18.12 2.25
N ILE A 74 -6.50 -17.07 1.77
CA ILE A 74 -5.46 -16.36 2.50
C ILE A 74 -5.83 -14.88 2.59
N VAL A 75 -5.64 -14.29 3.78
CA VAL A 75 -5.82 -12.87 4.04
C VAL A 75 -4.54 -12.35 4.67
N VAL A 76 -3.89 -11.39 4.01
CA VAL A 76 -2.68 -10.71 4.48
C VAL A 76 -2.98 -9.23 4.53
N GLY A 77 -3.13 -8.68 5.73
CA GLY A 77 -3.57 -7.31 5.85
C GLY A 77 -3.55 -6.78 7.27
N ARG A 78 -4.25 -5.66 7.44
CA ARG A 78 -4.47 -4.97 8.71
C ARG A 78 -5.96 -4.87 8.94
N ASN A 79 -6.40 -5.03 10.18
CA ASN A 79 -7.79 -4.87 10.55
C ASN A 79 -8.07 -3.42 11.02
N VAL A 80 -8.76 -2.65 10.18
CA VAL A 80 -8.94 -1.19 10.33
C VAL A 80 -10.35 -0.88 10.84
N PRO A 81 -10.50 0.04 11.82
CA PRO A 81 -11.82 0.47 12.30
C PRO A 81 -12.50 1.46 11.34
N PHE A 82 -13.80 1.27 11.12
CA PHE A 82 -14.69 2.13 10.37
C PHE A 82 -15.86 2.52 11.27
N VAL A 83 -16.13 3.83 11.40
CA VAL A 83 -17.28 4.31 12.17
C VAL A 83 -18.54 4.17 11.30
N THR A 84 -19.48 3.32 11.69
CA THR A 84 -20.70 3.01 10.93
C THR A 84 -21.93 3.76 11.42
N GLY A 85 -21.83 4.42 12.57
CA GLY A 85 -22.88 5.29 13.10
C GLY A 85 -22.37 6.17 14.22
N GLN A 86 -22.89 7.39 14.31
CA GLN A 86 -22.73 8.27 15.46
C GLN A 86 -24.10 8.78 15.90
N TYR A 87 -24.44 8.64 17.17
CA TYR A 87 -25.64 9.21 17.73
C TYR A 87 -25.26 10.19 18.84
N THR A 88 -25.60 11.46 18.66
CA THR A 88 -25.49 12.47 19.70
C THR A 88 -26.82 12.49 20.46
N SER A 89 -26.82 12.01 21.70
CA SER A 89 -27.96 12.23 22.59
C SER A 89 -27.96 13.71 23.00
N ASN A 90 -28.79 14.53 22.36
CA ASN A 90 -29.02 15.89 22.82
C ASN A 90 -30.03 15.84 23.97
N ASN A 91 -29.53 15.61 25.19
CA ASN A 91 -30.31 15.81 26.39
C ASN A 91 -29.82 17.07 27.10
N SER A 92 -30.66 18.12 27.02
CA SER A 92 -30.65 19.35 27.81
C SER A 92 -29.63 20.44 27.41
N SER A 93 -30.15 21.68 27.42
CA SER A 93 -29.61 22.97 26.93
C SER A 93 -28.20 23.39 27.42
N THR A 94 -27.47 22.58 28.17
CA THR A 94 -26.14 22.90 28.73
C THR A 94 -25.24 21.67 29.00
N GLY A 95 -25.56 20.50 28.43
CA GLY A 95 -24.80 19.25 28.67
C GLY A 95 -23.75 18.94 27.60
N SER A 96 -22.58 18.44 28.03
CA SER A 96 -21.53 17.93 27.12
C SER A 96 -22.08 16.80 26.25
N VAL A 97 -22.10 17.02 24.92
CA VAL A 97 -22.56 16.04 23.94
C VAL A 97 -21.48 14.96 23.82
N ASN A 98 -21.73 13.77 24.37
CA ASN A 98 -20.87 12.61 24.15
C ASN A 98 -21.48 11.73 23.03
N PRO A 99 -20.95 11.79 21.79
CA PRO A 99 -21.45 10.97 20.70
C PRO A 99 -21.15 9.49 20.96
N PHE A 100 -22.18 8.64 20.94
CA PHE A 100 -21.97 7.20 20.88
C PHE A 100 -21.62 6.81 19.45
N GLN A 101 -20.46 6.19 19.24
CA GLN A 101 -20.00 5.74 17.93
C GLN A 101 -19.99 4.22 17.84
N THR A 102 -20.60 3.67 16.79
CA THR A 102 -20.50 2.24 16.44
C THR A 102 -19.32 2.04 15.51
N ILE A 103 -18.41 1.12 15.85
CA ILE A 103 -17.18 0.86 15.09
C ILE A 103 -17.23 -0.56 14.53
N GLU A 104 -17.19 -0.69 13.21
CA GLU A 104 -17.02 -1.94 12.48
C GLU A 104 -15.54 -2.13 12.09
N ARG A 105 -15.04 -3.37 12.16
CA ARG A 105 -13.66 -3.71 11.86
C ARG A 105 -13.60 -4.43 10.51
N LYS A 106 -12.82 -3.94 9.56
CA LYS A 106 -12.66 -4.55 8.22
C LYS A 106 -11.21 -4.84 7.92
N ASP A 107 -10.96 -6.00 7.32
CA ASP A 107 -9.64 -6.39 6.86
C ASP A 107 -9.28 -5.64 5.57
N VAL A 108 -8.19 -4.90 5.62
CA VAL A 108 -7.62 -4.17 4.48
C VAL A 108 -6.25 -4.76 4.15
N GLY A 109 -6.06 -5.21 2.92
CA GLY A 109 -4.84 -5.84 2.47
C GLY A 109 -5.09 -6.73 1.26
N LEU A 110 -4.31 -7.80 1.14
CA LEU A 110 -4.47 -8.81 0.10
C LEU A 110 -5.37 -9.93 0.61
N THR A 111 -6.46 -10.21 -0.09
CA THR A 111 -7.28 -11.41 0.08
C THR A 111 -7.27 -12.21 -1.20
N LEU A 112 -6.92 -13.49 -1.12
CA LEU A 112 -7.00 -14.42 -2.23
C LEU A 112 -7.86 -15.61 -1.79
N ARG A 113 -8.87 -15.93 -2.57
CA ARG A 113 -9.71 -17.12 -2.46
C ARG A 113 -9.63 -17.87 -3.77
N VAL A 114 -9.41 -19.18 -3.68
CA VAL A 114 -9.29 -20.04 -4.84
C VAL A 114 -9.97 -21.37 -4.57
N LYS A 115 -10.71 -21.86 -5.56
CA LYS A 115 -11.25 -23.21 -5.58
C LYS A 115 -10.80 -23.89 -6.87
N PRO A 116 -9.83 -24.81 -6.81
CA PRO A 116 -9.42 -25.58 -7.97
C PRO A 116 -10.35 -26.77 -8.22
N GLN A 117 -10.44 -27.15 -9.48
CA GLN A 117 -11.04 -28.37 -9.96
C GLN A 117 -10.15 -28.93 -11.07
N ILE A 118 -9.60 -30.12 -10.87
CA ILE A 118 -8.76 -30.79 -11.87
C ILE A 118 -9.66 -31.54 -12.85
N SER A 119 -9.46 -31.30 -14.14
CA SER A 119 -10.14 -32.00 -15.23
C SER A 119 -9.40 -33.28 -15.62
N GLU A 120 -10.08 -34.20 -16.31
CA GLU A 120 -9.50 -35.49 -16.73
C GLU A 120 -8.32 -35.33 -17.71
N ASP A 121 -8.32 -34.25 -18.48
CA ASP A 121 -7.24 -33.87 -19.41
C ASP A 121 -6.00 -33.28 -18.70
N GLY A 122 -6.05 -33.11 -17.37
CA GLY A 122 -4.98 -32.51 -16.58
C GLY A 122 -5.01 -30.98 -16.54
N SER A 123 -6.00 -30.33 -17.17
CA SER A 123 -6.24 -28.90 -16.99
C SER A 123 -6.83 -28.61 -15.62
N VAL A 124 -6.60 -27.41 -15.11
CA VAL A 124 -7.09 -26.95 -13.80
C VAL A 124 -8.08 -25.82 -14.04
N LYS A 125 -9.34 -26.08 -13.73
CA LYS A 125 -10.38 -25.06 -13.65
C LYS A 125 -10.29 -24.39 -12.29
N LEU A 126 -10.20 -23.06 -12.27
CA LEU A 126 -10.03 -22.29 -11.05
C LEU A 126 -11.15 -21.25 -10.94
N GLN A 127 -11.84 -21.28 -9.81
CA GLN A 127 -12.64 -20.14 -9.37
C GLN A 127 -11.76 -19.26 -8.50
N VAL A 128 -11.47 -18.04 -8.94
CA VAL A 128 -10.51 -17.16 -8.27
C VAL A 128 -11.20 -15.87 -7.91
N PHE A 129 -11.08 -15.50 -6.64
CA PHE A 129 -11.41 -14.17 -6.13
C PHE A 129 -10.15 -13.58 -5.49
N GLN A 130 -9.64 -12.52 -6.10
CA GLN A 130 -8.49 -11.79 -5.58
C GLN A 130 -8.89 -10.34 -5.30
N GLU A 131 -8.52 -9.85 -4.12
CA GLU A 131 -8.72 -8.48 -3.70
C GLU A 131 -7.42 -7.92 -3.14
N VAL A 132 -7.08 -6.72 -3.56
CA VAL A 132 -6.00 -5.91 -2.98
C VAL A 132 -6.60 -4.60 -2.54
N SER A 133 -6.57 -4.35 -1.24
CA SER A 133 -7.04 -3.12 -0.63
C SER A 133 -5.94 -2.43 0.17
N SER A 134 -5.98 -1.09 0.16
CA SER A 134 -5.05 -0.26 0.92
C SER A 134 -5.77 0.96 1.49
N VAL A 135 -5.38 1.37 2.70
CA VAL A 135 -5.90 2.59 3.32
C VAL A 135 -5.23 3.81 2.70
N ASP A 136 -6.01 4.83 2.35
CA ASP A 136 -5.49 6.14 1.95
C ASP A 136 -4.93 6.88 3.18
N PRO A 137 -3.60 7.13 3.24
CA PRO A 137 -2.97 7.81 4.36
C PRO A 137 -3.55 9.20 4.65
N ALA A 138 -4.05 9.90 3.64
CA ALA A 138 -4.60 11.26 3.79
C ALA A 138 -5.89 11.30 4.62
N THR A 139 -6.57 10.17 4.74
CA THR A 139 -7.91 10.08 5.35
C THR A 139 -7.92 9.35 6.68
N ILE A 140 -6.76 8.91 7.19
CA ILE A 140 -6.64 8.15 8.45
C ILE A 140 -7.31 8.88 9.63
N ASN A 141 -7.18 10.21 9.69
CA ASN A 141 -7.75 11.06 10.75
C ASN A 141 -9.07 11.73 10.35
N SER A 142 -9.70 11.28 9.26
CA SER A 142 -10.99 11.84 8.82
C SER A 142 -12.08 11.54 9.86
N PRO A 143 -12.96 12.51 10.21
CA PRO A 143 -14.08 12.29 11.13
C PRO A 143 -15.02 11.15 10.71
N ASN A 144 -15.08 10.86 9.41
CA ASN A 144 -15.90 9.80 8.82
C ASN A 144 -15.15 8.47 8.65
N GLY A 145 -13.91 8.37 9.13
CA GLY A 145 -13.05 7.20 9.00
C GLY A 145 -12.18 7.17 7.74
N PRO A 146 -11.25 6.20 7.67
CA PRO A 146 -10.30 6.08 6.57
C PRO A 146 -10.98 5.64 5.26
N THR A 147 -10.59 6.26 4.15
CA THR A 147 -10.92 5.81 2.79
C THR A 147 -10.03 4.63 2.42
N THR A 148 -10.61 3.62 1.75
CA THR A 148 -9.88 2.43 1.29
C THR A 148 -9.92 2.34 -0.23
N ASN A 149 -8.75 2.22 -0.84
CA ASN A 149 -8.61 1.87 -2.25
C ASN A 149 -8.77 0.36 -2.37
N LYS A 150 -9.68 -0.11 -3.24
CA LYS A 150 -9.95 -1.54 -3.44
C LYS A 150 -9.83 -1.90 -4.91
N ARG A 151 -9.09 -2.97 -5.20
CA ARG A 151 -8.96 -3.58 -6.52
C ARG A 151 -9.34 -5.05 -6.37
N SER A 152 -10.40 -5.49 -7.04
CA SER A 152 -10.87 -6.87 -6.94
C SER A 152 -11.11 -7.49 -8.32
N ILE A 153 -10.80 -8.76 -8.45
CA ILE A 153 -11.02 -9.57 -9.65
C ILE A 153 -11.70 -10.86 -9.20
N GLU A 154 -12.80 -11.20 -9.88
CA GLU A 154 -13.49 -12.47 -9.75
C GLU A 154 -13.59 -13.09 -11.12
N SER A 155 -13.03 -14.29 -11.30
CA SER A 155 -13.01 -14.95 -12.60
C SER A 155 -12.99 -16.47 -12.46
N ASN A 156 -13.52 -17.15 -13.48
CA ASN A 156 -13.42 -18.58 -13.64
C ASN A 156 -12.56 -18.86 -14.87
N VAL A 157 -11.39 -19.47 -14.68
CA VAL A 157 -10.43 -19.73 -15.76
C VAL A 157 -10.08 -21.20 -15.83
N VAL A 158 -9.74 -21.68 -17.02
CA VAL A 158 -9.15 -23.01 -17.24
C VAL A 158 -7.71 -22.79 -17.68
N VAL A 159 -6.79 -23.47 -17.02
CA VAL A 159 -5.35 -23.30 -17.23
C VAL A 159 -4.69 -24.66 -17.21
N GLU A 160 -3.71 -24.89 -18.07
CA GLU A 160 -2.91 -26.12 -18.03
C GLU A 160 -2.02 -26.18 -16.78
N ASP A 161 -1.68 -27.39 -16.35
CA ASP A 161 -0.76 -27.60 -15.23
C ASP A 161 0.60 -26.93 -15.49
N GLY A 162 1.03 -26.06 -14.56
CA GLY A 162 2.29 -25.34 -14.63
C GLY A 162 2.31 -24.14 -15.59
N ALA A 163 1.26 -23.91 -16.39
CA ALA A 163 1.16 -22.78 -17.31
C ALA A 163 0.75 -21.49 -16.57
N ILE A 164 1.14 -20.32 -17.11
CA ILE A 164 0.78 -19.01 -16.55
C ILE A 164 -0.35 -18.41 -17.37
N VAL A 165 -1.44 -18.04 -16.72
CA VAL A 165 -2.55 -17.28 -17.32
C VAL A 165 -2.58 -15.85 -16.79
N VAL A 166 -2.99 -14.92 -17.64
CA VAL A 166 -3.32 -13.55 -17.23
C VAL A 166 -4.80 -13.51 -16.85
N LEU A 167 -5.11 -13.31 -15.57
CA LEU A 167 -6.50 -13.19 -15.10
C LEU A 167 -7.13 -11.85 -15.49
N GLY A 168 -6.30 -10.81 -15.59
CA GLY A 168 -6.73 -9.48 -16.00
C GLY A 168 -5.66 -8.43 -15.79
N GLY A 169 -5.99 -7.20 -16.21
CA GLY A 169 -5.16 -6.04 -15.99
C GLY A 169 -5.95 -4.74 -16.18
N LEU A 170 -5.44 -3.66 -15.61
CA LEU A 170 -5.98 -2.32 -15.76
C LEU A 170 -4.83 -1.38 -16.12
N LEU A 171 -4.99 -0.66 -17.22
CA LEU A 171 -4.13 0.46 -17.56
C LEU A 171 -4.94 1.75 -17.44
N THR A 172 -4.49 2.66 -16.59
CA THR A 172 -5.11 3.96 -16.35
C THR A 172 -4.09 5.03 -16.68
N ASP A 173 -4.45 5.99 -17.53
CA ASP A 173 -3.67 7.20 -17.79
C ASP A 173 -4.60 8.39 -17.57
N GLU A 174 -4.43 9.07 -16.45
CA GLU A 174 -5.22 10.21 -16.05
C GLU A 174 -4.43 11.49 -16.30
N TYR A 175 -4.99 12.41 -17.07
CA TYR A 175 -4.42 13.73 -17.31
C TYR A 175 -5.35 14.80 -16.74
N SER A 176 -4.82 15.63 -15.87
CA SER A 176 -5.51 16.78 -15.29
C SER A 176 -4.69 18.03 -15.54
N GLY A 177 -5.31 19.04 -16.15
CA GLY A 177 -4.70 20.33 -16.43
C GLY A 177 -5.59 21.44 -15.91
N GLY A 178 -4.98 22.41 -15.23
CA GLY A 178 -5.64 23.67 -14.90
C GLY A 178 -4.75 24.84 -15.28
N GLN A 179 -5.38 25.94 -15.67
CA GLN A 179 -4.70 27.17 -16.04
C GLN A 179 -5.47 28.37 -15.51
N GLU A 180 -4.76 29.27 -14.85
CA GLU A 180 -5.25 30.58 -14.43
C GLU A 180 -4.42 31.64 -15.13
N LYS A 181 -5.05 32.64 -15.76
CA LYS A 181 -4.33 33.69 -16.49
C LYS A 181 -4.97 35.06 -16.30
N VAL A 182 -4.16 36.11 -16.40
CA VAL A 182 -4.67 37.49 -16.53
C VAL A 182 -5.22 37.67 -17.95
N PRO A 183 -6.50 38.04 -18.14
CA PRO A 183 -7.05 38.31 -19.46
C PRO A 183 -6.24 39.37 -20.22
N GLY A 184 -5.99 39.16 -21.52
CA GLY A 184 -5.17 40.03 -22.35
C GLY A 184 -3.68 39.79 -22.17
N LEU A 185 -3.11 40.10 -20.99
CA LEU A 185 -1.66 39.99 -20.74
C LEU A 185 -1.15 38.54 -20.75
N GLY A 186 -1.98 37.57 -20.38
CA GLY A 186 -1.62 36.15 -20.38
C GLY A 186 -1.53 35.52 -21.78
N ASP A 187 -2.07 36.19 -22.80
CA ASP A 187 -2.13 35.70 -24.19
C ASP A 187 -1.04 36.33 -25.10
N VAL A 188 -0.26 37.27 -24.56
CA VAL A 188 0.84 37.94 -25.29
C VAL A 188 1.96 36.92 -25.59
N PRO A 189 2.43 36.80 -26.84
CA PRO A 189 3.56 35.94 -27.17
C PRO A 189 4.83 36.40 -26.42
N PHE A 190 5.71 35.47 -26.08
CA PHE A 190 6.95 35.67 -25.28
C PHE A 190 6.73 36.05 -23.80
N PHE A 191 5.82 36.96 -23.47
CA PHE A 191 5.64 37.48 -22.11
C PHE A 191 4.43 36.92 -21.35
N GLY A 192 3.50 36.24 -22.02
CA GLY A 192 2.27 35.73 -21.40
C GLY A 192 2.50 34.72 -20.27
N ASN A 193 3.63 34.00 -20.29
CA ASN A 193 4.02 33.07 -19.22
C ASN A 193 4.28 33.75 -17.86
N LEU A 194 4.56 35.06 -17.82
CA LEU A 194 4.70 35.81 -16.56
C LEU A 194 3.34 36.13 -15.91
N PHE A 195 2.25 36.04 -16.68
CA PHE A 195 0.90 36.44 -16.27
C PHE A 195 -0.09 35.27 -16.23
N LYS A 196 0.41 34.03 -16.26
CA LYS A 196 -0.41 32.82 -16.12
C LYS A 196 0.26 31.81 -15.18
N GLY A 197 -0.56 31.08 -14.43
CA GLY A 197 -0.19 29.88 -13.69
C GLY A 197 -0.79 28.66 -14.39
N GLU A 198 -0.01 27.60 -14.53
CA GLU A 198 -0.46 26.35 -15.14
C GLU A 198 -0.02 25.18 -14.27
N ALA A 199 -0.94 24.26 -14.00
CA ALA A 199 -0.65 23.01 -13.31
C ALA A 199 -1.10 21.86 -14.20
N ARG A 200 -0.19 20.94 -14.47
CA ARG A 200 -0.45 19.72 -15.22
C ARG A 200 -0.05 18.53 -14.35
N THR A 201 -0.96 17.58 -14.22
CA THR A 201 -0.74 16.33 -13.51
C THR A 201 -1.05 15.19 -14.45
N ARG A 202 -0.12 14.24 -14.58
CA ARG A 202 -0.34 12.99 -15.30
C ARG A 202 -0.11 11.82 -14.34
N LYS A 203 -1.08 10.94 -14.22
CA LYS A 203 -1.02 9.75 -13.36
C LYS A 203 -1.24 8.51 -14.20
N LYS A 204 -0.18 7.72 -14.38
CA LYS A 204 -0.23 6.43 -15.05
C LYS A 204 -0.20 5.29 -14.04
N SER A 205 -1.14 4.36 -14.14
CA SER A 205 -1.23 3.17 -13.30
C SER A 205 -1.40 1.93 -14.17
N ASN A 206 -0.53 0.94 -13.97
CA ASN A 206 -0.62 -0.36 -14.65
C ASN A 206 -0.82 -1.44 -13.58
N LEU A 207 -1.82 -2.29 -13.77
CA LEU A 207 -2.09 -3.46 -12.97
C LEU A 207 -2.14 -4.66 -13.89
N MET A 208 -1.45 -5.74 -13.54
CA MET A 208 -1.56 -7.03 -14.19
C MET A 208 -1.64 -8.10 -13.11
N VAL A 209 -2.49 -9.10 -13.32
CA VAL A 209 -2.67 -10.22 -12.41
C VAL A 209 -2.41 -11.51 -13.16
N PHE A 210 -1.40 -12.23 -12.71
CA PHE A 210 -0.96 -13.50 -13.25
C PHE A 210 -1.28 -14.61 -12.25
N LEU A 211 -1.62 -15.77 -12.76
CA LEU A 211 -1.82 -16.97 -11.96
C LEU A 211 -1.17 -18.17 -12.64
N ARG A 212 -0.60 -19.05 -11.81
CA ARG A 212 0.01 -20.31 -12.23
C ARG A 212 -0.48 -21.44 -11.33
N PRO A 213 -1.34 -22.36 -11.80
CA PRO A 213 -1.63 -23.57 -11.05
C PRO A 213 -0.48 -24.57 -11.18
N VAL A 214 -0.28 -25.37 -10.14
CA VAL A 214 0.65 -26.50 -10.14
C VAL A 214 -0.07 -27.66 -9.46
N VAL A 215 -0.26 -28.77 -10.17
CA VAL A 215 -0.90 -29.97 -9.65
C VAL A 215 0.16 -30.85 -8.99
N VAL A 216 -0.02 -31.13 -7.70
CA VAL A 216 0.87 -32.00 -6.94
C VAL A 216 0.17 -33.33 -6.68
N ARG A 217 0.65 -34.41 -7.31
CA ARG A 217 0.01 -35.75 -7.26
C ARG A 217 0.66 -36.69 -6.25
N ASP A 218 1.98 -36.62 -6.11
CA ASP A 218 2.76 -37.56 -5.32
C ASP A 218 3.31 -36.94 -4.04
N ALA A 219 3.46 -37.75 -2.99
CA ALA A 219 4.08 -37.32 -1.73
C ALA A 219 5.53 -36.84 -1.95
N THR A 220 6.26 -37.44 -2.88
CA THR A 220 7.62 -37.01 -3.27
C THR A 220 7.61 -35.63 -3.93
N ALA A 221 6.62 -35.33 -4.77
CA ALA A 221 6.47 -34.02 -5.40
C ALA A 221 6.12 -32.94 -4.36
N THR A 222 5.25 -33.25 -3.40
CA THR A 222 4.93 -32.36 -2.27
C THR A 222 6.17 -32.07 -1.41
N ASP A 223 6.96 -33.11 -1.11
CA ASP A 223 8.18 -32.96 -0.32
C ASP A 223 9.20 -32.09 -1.06
N ASN A 224 9.47 -32.36 -2.34
CA ASN A 224 10.37 -31.54 -3.16
C ASN A 224 9.93 -30.07 -3.21
N LEU A 225 8.65 -29.79 -3.47
CA LEU A 225 8.12 -28.43 -3.49
C LEU A 225 8.29 -27.72 -2.13
N SER A 226 8.05 -28.44 -1.04
CA SER A 226 8.20 -27.90 0.32
C SER A 226 9.65 -27.62 0.66
N MET A 227 10.56 -28.52 0.27
CA MET A 227 12.00 -28.40 0.48
C MET A 227 12.60 -27.24 -0.31
N ASP A 228 12.18 -27.06 -1.57
CA ASP A 228 12.63 -25.94 -2.40
C ASP A 228 12.23 -24.59 -1.77
N ARG A 229 11.00 -24.49 -1.26
CA ARG A 229 10.52 -23.28 -0.56
C ARG A 229 11.26 -23.06 0.76
N TYR A 230 11.55 -24.14 1.48
CA TYR A 230 12.30 -24.09 2.73
C TYR A 230 13.72 -23.56 2.52
N GLU A 231 14.46 -24.11 1.55
CA GLU A 231 15.82 -23.64 1.24
C GLU A 231 15.82 -22.22 0.66
N PHE A 232 14.82 -21.84 -0.14
CA PHE A 232 14.67 -20.46 -0.60
C PHE A 232 14.50 -19.48 0.57
N MET A 233 13.61 -19.79 1.53
CA MET A 233 13.41 -18.95 2.73
C MET A 233 14.67 -18.88 3.60
N ARG A 234 15.36 -20.02 3.75
CA ARG A 234 16.62 -20.10 4.49
C ARG A 234 17.73 -19.28 3.82
N GLY A 235 17.83 -19.32 2.49
CA GLY A 235 18.74 -18.49 1.70
C GLY A 235 18.47 -17.00 1.91
N ALA A 236 17.21 -16.59 1.78
CA ALA A 236 16.79 -15.20 2.01
C ALA A 236 17.08 -14.73 3.45
N GLN A 237 16.92 -15.60 4.46
CA GLN A 237 17.26 -15.29 5.85
C GLN A 237 18.77 -15.10 6.07
N LYS A 238 19.61 -15.89 5.39
CA LYS A 238 21.06 -15.74 5.44
C LYS A 238 21.53 -14.46 4.77
N GLU A 239 20.94 -14.11 3.64
CA GLU A 239 21.24 -12.86 2.94
C GLU A 239 20.76 -11.63 3.72
N GLY A 240 19.62 -11.74 4.40
CA GLY A 240 19.05 -10.68 5.24
C GLY A 240 19.67 -10.55 6.63
N GLN A 241 20.79 -11.21 6.90
CA GLN A 241 21.45 -11.14 8.20
C GLN A 241 21.99 -9.71 8.42
N PRO A 242 21.80 -9.10 9.60
CA PRO A 242 22.25 -7.73 9.84
C PRO A 242 23.77 -7.62 9.64
N VAL A 243 24.21 -6.50 9.06
CA VAL A 243 25.64 -6.21 8.91
C VAL A 243 26.26 -6.23 10.31
N PRO A 244 27.34 -7.03 10.52
CA PRO A 244 27.98 -7.09 11.82
C PRO A 244 28.40 -5.70 12.29
N SER A 245 27.87 -5.28 13.44
CA SER A 245 28.21 -4.01 14.08
C SER A 245 28.84 -4.28 15.44
N VAL A 246 29.96 -3.61 15.71
CA VAL A 246 30.62 -3.68 17.02
C VAL A 246 29.87 -2.83 18.06
N MET A 247 29.05 -1.86 17.61
CA MET A 247 28.31 -0.94 18.48
C MET A 247 26.89 -1.42 18.81
N VAL A 248 26.31 -2.32 18.00
CA VAL A 248 24.95 -2.83 18.20
C VAL A 248 25.03 -4.32 18.54
N PRO A 249 24.42 -4.79 19.65
CA PRO A 249 24.58 -6.17 20.13
C PRO A 249 23.90 -7.23 19.26
N ILE A 250 23.04 -6.84 18.31
CA ILE A 250 22.28 -7.75 17.46
C ILE A 250 23.03 -7.93 16.14
N ASN A 251 23.88 -8.96 16.10
CA ASN A 251 24.73 -9.29 14.94
C ASN A 251 24.25 -10.53 14.15
N GLY A 252 23.07 -11.05 14.46
CA GLY A 252 22.50 -12.18 13.74
C GLY A 252 21.00 -12.34 13.98
N ALA A 253 20.29 -12.79 12.95
CA ALA A 253 18.90 -13.22 13.04
C ALA A 253 18.82 -14.76 13.04
N ALA A 254 17.71 -15.31 13.55
CA ALA A 254 17.46 -16.74 13.48
C ALA A 254 17.32 -17.19 12.02
N VAL A 255 18.03 -18.25 11.66
CA VAL A 255 17.97 -18.88 10.33
C VAL A 255 17.40 -20.29 10.49
N LEU A 256 16.57 -20.70 9.54
CA LEU A 256 16.03 -22.06 9.48
C LEU A 256 17.15 -23.12 9.49
N PRO A 257 16.98 -24.24 10.24
CA PRO A 257 18.00 -25.28 10.33
C PRO A 257 18.29 -25.92 8.95
N PRO A 258 19.51 -26.41 8.71
CA PRO A 258 19.81 -27.20 7.51
C PRO A 258 18.92 -28.44 7.43
N ARG A 259 18.54 -28.80 6.20
CA ARG A 259 17.82 -30.05 5.94
C ARG A 259 18.58 -31.24 6.55
N PRO A 260 17.94 -32.11 7.35
CA PRO A 260 18.55 -33.37 7.75
C PRO A 260 18.72 -34.27 6.51
N PRO A 261 19.83 -35.02 6.39
CA PRO A 261 20.04 -35.91 5.25
C PRO A 261 18.88 -36.91 5.15
N TYR A 262 18.31 -37.02 3.95
CA TYR A 262 17.26 -38.00 3.66
C TYR A 262 17.78 -39.41 3.97
N ALA A 263 17.16 -40.08 4.95
CA ALA A 263 17.40 -41.48 5.24
C ALA A 263 16.28 -42.30 4.59
N PRO A 264 16.54 -43.00 3.47
CA PRO A 264 15.53 -43.87 2.87
C PRO A 264 15.14 -44.96 3.87
N GLY A 265 13.87 -44.97 4.30
CA GLY A 265 13.29 -46.02 5.15
C GLY A 265 13.09 -45.67 6.63
N ALA A 266 13.39 -44.45 7.09
CA ALA A 266 13.04 -44.06 8.45
C ALA A 266 11.54 -43.76 8.56
N ALA A 267 10.82 -44.57 9.34
CA ALA A 267 9.44 -44.28 9.75
C ALA A 267 9.34 -42.84 10.31
N PRO A 268 8.20 -42.14 10.14
CA PRO A 268 8.05 -40.76 10.62
C PRO A 268 8.44 -40.70 12.10
N ALA A 269 9.46 -39.88 12.40
CA ALA A 269 9.90 -39.67 13.76
C ALA A 269 8.72 -39.12 14.56
N ILE A 270 8.18 -39.95 15.45
CA ILE A 270 7.22 -39.54 16.46
C ILE A 270 7.88 -38.39 17.21
N LEU A 271 7.31 -37.18 17.10
CA LEU A 271 7.79 -36.03 17.86
C LEU A 271 7.88 -36.43 19.34
N PRO A 272 9.00 -36.15 20.04
CA PRO A 272 9.05 -36.38 21.48
C PRO A 272 7.91 -35.60 22.13
N ALA A 273 7.10 -36.28 22.94
CA ALA A 273 6.05 -35.63 23.71
C ALA A 273 6.65 -34.45 24.49
N LEU A 274 6.00 -33.28 24.41
CA LEU A 274 6.39 -32.09 25.15
C LEU A 274 6.59 -32.47 26.63
N PRO A 275 7.68 -32.02 27.28
CA PRO A 275 7.90 -32.31 28.69
C PRO A 275 6.75 -31.70 29.51
N SER A 276 6.06 -32.54 30.27
CA SER A 276 5.05 -32.11 31.23
C SER A 276 5.67 -31.13 32.21
N SER A 277 5.13 -29.90 32.25
CA SER A 277 5.53 -28.88 33.22
C SER A 277 5.24 -29.36 34.64
N THR A 278 6.29 -29.63 35.42
CA THR A 278 6.19 -29.81 36.88
C THR A 278 5.81 -28.46 37.50
N PRO A 279 4.82 -28.38 38.41
CA PRO A 279 4.47 -27.11 39.04
C PRO A 279 5.57 -26.69 40.04
N ALA A 280 5.87 -25.39 40.06
CA ALA A 280 6.82 -24.78 40.98
C ALA A 280 6.36 -24.92 42.45
N PRO A 281 7.27 -25.18 43.40
CA PRO A 281 6.92 -25.19 44.82
C PRO A 281 6.69 -23.77 45.32
N ALA A 282 5.61 -23.60 46.09
CA ALA A 282 5.25 -22.37 46.77
C ALA A 282 6.32 -21.98 47.79
N LYS A 283 6.58 -20.67 47.88
CA LYS A 283 7.23 -20.05 49.03
C LYS A 283 6.42 -18.83 49.44
#